data_AF-A0A1Q8TCQ4-F1
#
_entry.id   AF-A0A1Q8TCQ4-F1
#
_cell.length_a   1.000
_cell.length_b   1.000
_cell.length_c   1.000
_cell.angle_alpha   90.00
_cell.angle_beta   90.00
_cell.angle_gamma   90.00
#
_symmetry.space_group_name_H-M   'P 1'
#
loop_
_entity.id
_entity.type
_entity.pdbx_description
1 polymer ?
#
loop_
_entity_poly.entity_id
_entity_poly.type
_entity_poly.pdbx_seq_one_letter_code
_entity_poly.pdbx_strand_id
1 'polypeptide(L)'
;MTTWLRELPKAELHLHIEGTLEPELMFGLAERNGVTLPYDSVEAVRAAYDFEDLPSFLGLYYQGMGVLHTQDDFYDLAMAYFARAREDGVVHVELSFDPQAHLVRGVPLEAPFEGLLAACLEAESRYGISSALIMSFLRDRDPAEALEVFERAAPWHSVVDAVGLDSAERDHPPGRFAEVFARARELGIPGVAHAGEEGPAAYIREAWEALEVCRIDHGVRCLEDPKLVARLSEARIPLTVCPLSNVKLKVTDTLAEHPLPALREAGLNVTLNSDDPAYFGGGMLDNYVACYEAFGWTRDDFIDMTRNALQAAFMAEERREALLERLA
;
A
#
# COMPACT_ATOMS: atom_id res chain seq x y z
N MET A 1 25.35 -10.34 -2.93
CA MET A 1 25.71 -10.66 -1.54
C MET A 1 24.48 -10.64 -0.60
N THR A 2 23.26 -10.75 -1.15
CA THR A 2 21.99 -10.54 -0.43
C THR A 2 20.92 -11.58 -0.81
N THR A 3 21.31 -12.76 -1.32
CA THR A 3 20.36 -13.79 -1.79
C THR A 3 19.36 -14.23 -0.73
N TRP A 4 19.78 -14.25 0.55
CA TRP A 4 18.91 -14.56 1.68
C TRP A 4 17.78 -13.53 1.88
N LEU A 5 17.97 -12.26 1.51
CA LEU A 5 16.88 -11.26 1.57
C LEU A 5 15.77 -11.66 0.62
N ARG A 6 16.09 -12.15 -0.58
CA ARG A 6 15.11 -12.68 -1.54
C ARG A 6 14.39 -13.92 -1.00
N GLU A 7 15.10 -14.78 -0.27
CA GLU A 7 14.54 -16.04 0.27
C GLU A 7 13.58 -15.82 1.46
N LEU A 8 13.63 -14.67 2.14
CA LEU A 8 12.66 -14.34 3.19
C LEU A 8 11.23 -14.29 2.62
N PRO A 9 10.25 -14.97 3.24
CA PRO A 9 8.86 -14.99 2.81
C PRO A 9 8.19 -13.65 3.17
N LYS A 10 8.31 -12.66 2.29
CA LYS A 10 7.80 -11.30 2.54
C LYS A 10 6.28 -11.27 2.41
N ALA A 11 5.61 -10.71 3.40
CA ALA A 11 4.24 -10.21 3.26
C ALA A 11 4.31 -8.71 3.04
N GLU A 12 3.64 -8.23 2.01
CA GLU A 12 3.49 -6.82 1.73
C GLU A 12 2.09 -6.36 2.08
N LEU A 13 2.01 -5.40 2.99
CA LEU A 13 0.75 -4.98 3.61
C LEU A 13 0.30 -3.59 3.17
N HIS A 14 1.12 -2.92 2.37
CA HIS A 14 0.89 -1.56 1.93
C HIS A 14 1.42 -1.42 0.50
N LEU A 15 0.46 -1.48 -0.42
CA LEU A 15 0.69 -1.43 -1.85
C LEU A 15 -0.57 -0.88 -2.50
N HIS A 16 -0.41 0.16 -3.31
CA HIS A 16 -1.48 0.66 -4.18
C HIS A 16 -1.36 -0.02 -5.53
N ILE A 17 -2.41 -0.71 -5.98
CA ILE A 17 -2.30 -1.51 -7.22
C ILE A 17 -2.07 -0.63 -8.44
N GLU A 18 -2.63 0.56 -8.47
CA GLU A 18 -2.40 1.58 -9.50
C GLU A 18 -0.95 2.09 -9.46
N GLY A 19 -0.31 2.05 -8.29
CA GLY A 19 1.10 2.34 -8.05
C GLY A 19 2.07 1.33 -8.65
N THR A 20 1.54 0.22 -9.18
CA THR A 20 2.30 -0.83 -9.85
C THR A 20 2.31 -0.68 -11.38
N LEU A 21 1.66 0.35 -11.92
CA LEU A 21 1.51 0.57 -13.35
C LEU A 21 2.84 0.99 -14.01
N GLU A 22 3.64 -0.01 -14.40
CA GLU A 22 4.87 0.20 -15.15
C GLU A 22 4.61 0.89 -16.50
N PRO A 23 5.50 1.78 -16.96
CA PRO A 23 5.33 2.51 -18.21
C PRO A 23 5.07 1.60 -19.42
N GLU A 24 5.74 0.45 -19.53
CA GLU A 24 5.51 -0.50 -20.63
C GLU A 24 4.05 -0.99 -20.67
N LEU A 25 3.47 -1.32 -19.50
CA LEU A 25 2.07 -1.72 -19.41
C LEU A 25 1.17 -0.52 -19.72
N MET A 26 1.48 0.67 -19.21
CA MET A 26 0.73 1.90 -19.48
C MET A 26 0.57 2.15 -20.99
N PHE A 27 1.64 2.01 -21.77
CA PHE A 27 1.58 2.15 -23.24
C PHE A 27 0.74 1.05 -23.89
N GLY A 28 0.88 -0.20 -23.46
CA GLY A 28 0.08 -1.31 -23.98
C GLY A 28 -1.43 -1.13 -23.73
N LEU A 29 -1.79 -0.67 -22.52
CA LEU A 29 -3.17 -0.37 -22.16
C LEU A 29 -3.70 0.87 -22.90
N ALA A 30 -2.87 1.89 -23.09
CA ALA A 30 -3.24 3.07 -23.86
C ALA A 30 -3.56 2.72 -25.32
N GLU A 31 -2.75 1.88 -25.96
CA GLU A 31 -3.02 1.37 -27.31
C GLU A 31 -4.32 0.56 -27.34
N ARG A 32 -4.51 -0.37 -26.39
CA ARG A 32 -5.72 -1.21 -26.28
C ARG A 32 -6.99 -0.38 -26.17
N ASN A 33 -6.96 0.68 -25.36
CA ASN A 33 -8.13 1.50 -25.04
C ASN A 33 -8.25 2.76 -25.90
N GLY A 34 -7.35 2.98 -26.87
CA GLY A 34 -7.37 4.17 -27.71
C GLY A 34 -7.13 5.49 -26.95
N VAL A 35 -6.39 5.42 -25.84
CA VAL A 35 -6.03 6.59 -25.02
C VAL A 35 -4.75 7.22 -25.58
N THR A 36 -4.75 8.54 -25.76
CA THR A 36 -3.54 9.27 -26.14
C THR A 36 -2.79 9.69 -24.87
N LEU A 37 -1.59 9.15 -24.67
CA LEU A 37 -0.71 9.54 -23.57
C LEU A 37 -0.08 10.92 -23.84
N PRO A 38 0.21 11.71 -22.80
CA PRO A 38 0.95 12.98 -22.92
C PRO A 38 2.47 12.76 -23.13
N TYR A 39 2.92 11.50 -23.18
CA TYR A 39 4.30 11.08 -23.33
C TYR A 39 4.48 10.33 -24.66
N ASP A 40 5.62 10.53 -25.30
CA ASP A 40 5.96 9.92 -26.59
C ASP A 40 6.69 8.57 -26.47
N SER A 41 7.15 8.23 -25.27
CA SER A 41 7.98 7.06 -25.00
C SER A 41 7.93 6.61 -23.53
N VAL A 42 8.29 5.35 -23.30
CA VAL A 42 8.50 4.75 -21.96
C VAL A 42 9.57 5.53 -21.19
N GLU A 43 10.65 5.93 -21.87
CA GLU A 43 11.74 6.71 -21.28
C GLU A 43 11.28 8.09 -20.82
N ALA A 44 10.37 8.74 -21.57
CA ALA A 44 9.80 10.03 -21.18
C ALA A 44 8.92 9.91 -19.92
N VAL A 45 8.15 8.82 -19.78
CA VAL A 45 7.39 8.55 -18.54
C VAL A 45 8.34 8.37 -17.35
N ARG A 46 9.37 7.52 -17.50
CA ARG A 46 10.36 7.30 -16.43
C ARG A 46 11.08 8.58 -16.01
N ALA A 47 11.40 9.45 -16.97
CA ALA A 47 12.01 10.75 -16.68
C ALA A 47 11.07 11.70 -15.93
N ALA A 48 9.74 11.52 -16.03
CA ALA A 48 8.76 12.31 -15.31
C ALA A 48 8.62 11.90 -13.83
N TYR A 49 9.11 10.72 -13.43
CA TYR A 49 9.06 10.24 -12.04
C TYR A 49 10.11 10.91 -11.14
N ASP A 50 10.32 12.22 -11.29
CA ASP A 50 11.14 13.05 -10.40
C ASP A 50 10.22 13.99 -9.62
N PHE A 51 9.83 13.57 -8.41
CA PHE A 51 8.81 14.22 -7.60
C PHE A 51 9.42 15.23 -6.61
N GLU A 52 8.71 16.33 -6.38
CA GLU A 52 9.06 17.34 -5.37
C GLU A 52 8.41 17.03 -4.01
N ASP A 53 7.23 16.41 -4.03
CA ASP A 53 6.37 16.08 -2.88
C ASP A 53 5.25 15.10 -3.27
N LEU A 54 4.42 14.68 -2.29
CA LEU A 54 3.25 13.82 -2.51
C LEU A 54 2.25 14.38 -3.55
N PRO A 55 1.84 15.67 -3.53
CA PRO A 55 0.99 16.24 -4.57
C PRO A 55 1.54 16.10 -6.01
N SER A 56 2.84 16.33 -6.21
CA SER A 56 3.47 16.18 -7.54
C SER A 56 3.45 14.74 -8.05
N PHE A 57 3.60 13.76 -7.15
CA PHE A 57 3.43 12.35 -7.45
C PHE A 57 1.97 12.01 -7.79
N LEU A 58 1.01 12.42 -6.95
CA LEU A 58 -0.41 12.12 -7.13
C LEU A 58 -0.95 12.63 -8.49
N GLY A 59 -0.43 13.75 -8.98
CA GLY A 59 -0.76 14.25 -10.32
C GLY A 59 -0.42 13.24 -11.45
N LEU A 60 0.75 12.61 -11.38
CA LEU A 60 1.20 11.60 -12.35
C LEU A 60 0.56 10.24 -12.12
N TYR A 61 0.34 9.87 -10.85
CA TYR A 61 -0.38 8.68 -10.44
C TYR A 61 -1.80 8.64 -11.03
N TYR A 62 -2.63 9.66 -10.76
CA TYR A 62 -3.99 9.74 -11.27
C TYR A 62 -4.06 9.90 -12.80
N GLN A 63 -3.05 10.55 -13.40
CA GLN A 63 -2.93 10.62 -14.85
C GLN A 63 -2.65 9.25 -15.47
N GLY A 64 -1.74 8.47 -14.87
CA GLY A 64 -1.38 7.12 -15.30
C GLY A 64 -2.59 6.19 -15.32
N MET A 65 -3.45 6.29 -14.30
CA MET A 65 -4.68 5.50 -14.24
C MET A 65 -5.64 5.75 -15.42
N GLY A 66 -5.47 6.84 -16.20
CA GLY A 66 -6.32 7.15 -17.36
C GLY A 66 -6.34 6.06 -18.44
N VAL A 67 -5.44 5.08 -18.38
CA VAL A 67 -5.40 3.91 -19.29
C VAL A 67 -6.19 2.70 -18.78
N LEU A 68 -6.68 2.71 -17.53
CA LEU A 68 -7.44 1.62 -16.91
C LEU A 68 -8.96 1.86 -17.10
N HIS A 69 -9.62 1.03 -17.92
CA HIS A 69 -11.04 1.18 -18.29
C HIS A 69 -11.89 -0.08 -18.07
N THR A 70 -11.31 -1.25 -18.32
CA THR A 70 -12.00 -2.53 -18.41
C THR A 70 -11.50 -3.50 -17.35
N GLN A 71 -12.28 -4.54 -17.08
CA GLN A 71 -11.89 -5.63 -16.19
C GLN A 71 -10.52 -6.23 -16.56
N ASP A 72 -10.26 -6.42 -17.85
CA ASP A 72 -8.99 -6.97 -18.35
C ASP A 72 -7.79 -6.04 -18.04
N ASP A 73 -8.00 -4.72 -17.99
CA ASP A 73 -6.94 -3.77 -17.62
C ASP A 73 -6.51 -3.93 -16.17
N PHE A 74 -7.47 -4.06 -15.25
CA PHE A 74 -7.19 -4.30 -13.83
C PHE A 74 -6.60 -5.68 -13.57
N TYR A 75 -7.08 -6.70 -14.30
CA TYR A 75 -6.50 -8.04 -14.25
C TYR A 75 -5.04 -8.03 -14.70
N ASP A 76 -4.73 -7.42 -15.86
CA ASP A 76 -3.37 -7.37 -16.39
C ASP A 76 -2.43 -6.56 -15.49
N LEU A 77 -2.91 -5.47 -14.91
CA LEU A 77 -2.18 -4.67 -13.90
C LEU A 77 -1.77 -5.53 -12.70
N ALA A 78 -2.72 -6.20 -12.07
CA ALA A 78 -2.45 -7.04 -10.92
C ALA A 78 -1.56 -8.25 -11.26
N MET A 79 -1.80 -8.91 -12.40
CA MET A 79 -0.97 -10.04 -12.81
C MET A 79 0.47 -9.65 -13.15
N ALA A 80 0.68 -8.46 -13.72
CA ALA A 80 2.01 -7.91 -13.93
C ALA A 80 2.72 -7.69 -12.58
N TYR A 81 2.02 -7.12 -11.61
CA TYR A 81 2.56 -6.95 -10.26
C TYR A 81 2.91 -8.28 -9.58
N PHE A 82 2.00 -9.26 -9.58
CA PHE A 82 2.26 -10.57 -8.97
C PHE A 82 3.44 -11.31 -9.59
N ALA A 83 3.64 -11.18 -10.90
CA ALA A 83 4.80 -11.74 -11.58
C ALA A 83 6.11 -11.14 -11.05
N ARG A 84 6.15 -9.83 -10.81
CA ARG A 84 7.29 -9.12 -10.21
C ARG A 84 7.47 -9.48 -8.73
N ALA A 85 6.41 -9.40 -7.93
CA ALA A 85 6.42 -9.68 -6.50
C ALA A 85 6.97 -11.08 -6.17
N ARG A 86 6.68 -12.06 -7.03
CA ARG A 86 7.26 -13.41 -6.94
C ARG A 86 8.78 -13.40 -7.01
N GLU A 87 9.38 -12.63 -7.92
CA GLU A 87 10.84 -12.53 -8.08
C GLU A 87 11.51 -11.92 -6.84
N ASP A 88 10.77 -11.08 -6.13
CA ASP A 88 11.18 -10.46 -4.87
C ASP A 88 11.02 -11.37 -3.65
N GLY A 89 10.40 -12.54 -3.82
CA GLY A 89 10.14 -13.49 -2.73
C GLY A 89 8.92 -13.11 -1.87
N VAL A 90 8.00 -12.33 -2.42
CA VAL A 90 6.71 -12.03 -1.79
C VAL A 90 5.83 -13.28 -1.81
N VAL A 91 5.17 -13.56 -0.69
CA VAL A 91 4.31 -14.73 -0.48
C VAL A 91 2.87 -14.34 -0.13
N HIS A 92 2.65 -13.07 0.18
CA HIS A 92 1.34 -12.48 0.43
C HIS A 92 1.35 -10.99 0.07
N VAL A 93 0.27 -10.51 -0.56
CA VAL A 93 0.09 -9.10 -0.93
C VAL A 93 -1.30 -8.63 -0.49
N GLU A 94 -1.36 -7.52 0.22
CA GLU A 94 -2.61 -6.79 0.42
C GLU A 94 -2.68 -5.63 -0.57
N LEU A 95 -3.66 -5.66 -1.46
CA LEU A 95 -3.81 -4.73 -2.57
C LEU A 95 -4.81 -3.63 -2.19
N SER A 96 -4.35 -2.41 -2.02
CA SER A 96 -5.21 -1.23 -2.00
C SER A 96 -5.57 -0.81 -3.42
N PHE A 97 -6.79 -0.35 -3.62
CA PHE A 97 -7.24 0.28 -4.85
C PHE A 97 -8.24 1.40 -4.55
N ASP A 98 -8.33 2.37 -5.48
CA ASP A 98 -9.02 3.64 -5.30
C ASP A 98 -10.30 3.75 -6.15
N PRO A 99 -11.43 3.14 -5.74
CA PRO A 99 -12.64 3.13 -6.56
C PRO A 99 -13.11 4.54 -6.97
N GLN A 100 -12.93 5.54 -6.11
CA GLN A 100 -13.28 6.93 -6.42
C GLN A 100 -12.44 7.50 -7.57
N ALA A 101 -11.16 7.13 -7.70
CA ALA A 101 -10.28 7.58 -8.79
C ALA A 101 -10.73 7.02 -10.15
N HIS A 102 -11.40 5.86 -10.17
CA HIS A 102 -11.92 5.22 -11.36
C HIS A 102 -13.34 5.71 -11.71
N LEU A 103 -14.21 5.82 -10.71
CA LEU A 103 -15.60 6.24 -10.89
C LEU A 103 -15.72 7.63 -11.52
N VAL A 104 -14.86 8.58 -11.11
CA VAL A 104 -14.86 9.94 -11.70
C VAL A 104 -14.51 9.95 -13.19
N ARG A 105 -13.90 8.88 -13.71
CA ARG A 105 -13.58 8.68 -15.12
C ARG A 105 -14.65 7.89 -15.88
N GLY A 106 -15.74 7.50 -15.21
CA GLY A 106 -16.81 6.69 -15.81
C GLY A 106 -16.53 5.18 -15.82
N VAL A 107 -15.49 4.73 -15.13
CA VAL A 107 -15.20 3.29 -14.97
C VAL A 107 -16.13 2.73 -13.89
N PRO A 108 -16.94 1.70 -14.18
CA PRO A 108 -17.85 1.10 -13.20
C PRO A 108 -17.09 0.32 -12.12
N LEU A 109 -17.67 0.17 -10.92
CA LEU A 109 -17.03 -0.55 -9.79
C LEU A 109 -16.70 -1.99 -10.14
N GLU A 110 -17.54 -2.61 -10.97
CA GLU A 110 -17.39 -3.95 -11.51
C GLU A 110 -16.00 -4.18 -12.13
N ALA A 111 -15.42 -3.18 -12.82
CA ALA A 111 -14.17 -3.35 -13.54
C ALA A 111 -12.96 -3.63 -12.60
N PRO A 112 -12.64 -2.78 -11.61
CA PRO A 112 -11.57 -3.08 -10.65
C PRO A 112 -11.88 -4.31 -9.81
N PHE A 113 -13.10 -4.46 -9.27
CA PHE A 113 -13.42 -5.62 -8.43
C PHE A 113 -13.21 -6.95 -9.17
N GLU A 114 -13.86 -7.14 -10.33
CA GLU A 114 -13.80 -8.42 -11.03
C GLU A 114 -12.41 -8.69 -11.64
N GLY A 115 -11.68 -7.64 -12.03
CA GLY A 115 -10.34 -7.77 -12.60
C GLY A 115 -9.31 -8.17 -11.55
N LEU A 116 -9.31 -7.46 -10.42
CA LEU A 116 -8.40 -7.73 -9.30
C LEU A 116 -8.68 -9.09 -8.67
N LEU A 117 -9.94 -9.44 -8.43
CA LEU A 117 -10.30 -10.76 -7.86
C LEU A 117 -9.86 -11.92 -8.77
N ALA A 118 -10.04 -11.79 -10.08
CA ALA A 118 -9.58 -12.81 -11.03
C ALA A 118 -8.05 -12.95 -11.00
N ALA A 119 -7.32 -11.84 -10.93
CA ALA A 119 -5.85 -11.86 -10.83
C ALA A 119 -5.37 -12.48 -9.52
N CYS A 120 -5.99 -12.12 -8.38
CA CYS A 120 -5.72 -12.70 -7.07
C CYS A 120 -5.87 -14.22 -7.06
N LEU A 121 -6.98 -14.74 -7.59
CA LEU A 121 -7.22 -16.18 -7.70
C LEU A 121 -6.18 -16.89 -8.58
N GLU A 122 -5.80 -16.28 -9.71
CA GLU A 122 -4.75 -16.86 -10.54
C GLU A 122 -3.39 -16.83 -9.84
N ALA A 123 -3.01 -15.71 -9.22
CA ALA A 123 -1.73 -15.55 -8.53
C ALA A 123 -1.56 -16.55 -7.39
N GLU A 124 -2.62 -16.84 -6.63
CA GLU A 124 -2.60 -17.90 -5.62
C GLU A 124 -2.32 -19.26 -6.25
N SER A 125 -3.05 -19.64 -7.30
CA SER A 125 -2.90 -20.94 -7.96
C SER A 125 -1.55 -21.11 -8.69
N ARG A 126 -1.05 -20.03 -9.29
CA ARG A 126 0.11 -20.03 -10.20
C ARG A 126 1.42 -19.78 -9.48
N TYR A 127 1.41 -18.90 -8.48
CA TYR A 127 2.60 -18.45 -7.77
C TYR A 127 2.60 -18.81 -6.28
N GLY A 128 1.46 -19.25 -5.72
CA GLY A 128 1.33 -19.51 -4.29
C GLY A 128 1.37 -18.24 -3.45
N ILE A 129 1.05 -17.09 -4.06
CA ILE A 129 0.94 -15.79 -3.39
C ILE A 129 -0.52 -15.62 -2.97
N SER A 130 -0.77 -15.60 -1.66
CA SER A 130 -2.11 -15.27 -1.15
C SER A 130 -2.34 -13.76 -1.21
N SER A 131 -3.58 -13.31 -1.24
CA SER A 131 -3.87 -11.88 -1.34
C SER A 131 -5.02 -11.45 -0.44
N ALA A 132 -5.07 -10.16 -0.14
CA ALA A 132 -6.20 -9.47 0.46
C ALA A 132 -6.55 -8.22 -0.35
N LEU A 133 -7.82 -7.81 -0.35
CA LEU A 133 -8.28 -6.63 -1.07
C LEU A 133 -8.69 -5.52 -0.10
N ILE A 134 -8.08 -4.35 -0.25
CA ILE A 134 -8.34 -3.16 0.56
C ILE A 134 -9.03 -2.11 -0.32
N MET A 135 -10.26 -1.75 0.04
CA MET A 135 -11.01 -0.71 -0.65
C MET A 135 -10.70 0.65 -0.03
N SER A 136 -9.89 1.46 -0.69
CA SER A 136 -9.43 2.76 -0.19
C SER A 136 -10.36 3.91 -0.53
N PHE A 137 -10.38 4.92 0.35
CA PHE A 137 -11.10 6.18 0.15
C PHE A 137 -10.15 7.36 0.03
N LEU A 138 -10.42 8.25 -0.92
CA LEU A 138 -9.60 9.42 -1.21
C LEU A 138 -9.93 10.55 -0.23
N ARG A 139 -9.01 10.87 0.68
CA ARG A 139 -9.26 11.80 1.80
C ARG A 139 -9.46 13.27 1.40
N ASP A 140 -8.98 13.63 0.21
CA ASP A 140 -9.14 14.94 -0.42
C ASP A 140 -10.49 15.12 -1.12
N ARG A 141 -11.37 14.11 -1.07
CA ARG A 141 -12.75 14.17 -1.55
C ARG A 141 -13.75 14.38 -0.40
N ASP A 142 -15.03 14.41 -0.75
CA ASP A 142 -16.13 14.52 0.21
C ASP A 142 -16.30 13.17 0.95
N PRO A 143 -16.28 13.12 2.30
CA PRO A 143 -16.52 11.87 3.03
C PRO A 143 -17.91 11.26 2.78
N ALA A 144 -18.91 12.06 2.40
CA ALA A 144 -20.22 11.53 2.01
C ALA A 144 -20.15 10.71 0.72
N GLU A 145 -19.24 11.07 -0.19
CA GLU A 145 -18.98 10.29 -1.41
C GLU A 145 -18.35 8.94 -1.07
N ALA A 146 -17.40 8.90 -0.13
CA ALA A 146 -16.80 7.64 0.33
C ALA A 146 -17.85 6.67 0.88
N LEU A 147 -18.77 7.16 1.70
CA LEU A 147 -19.89 6.36 2.21
C LEU A 147 -20.82 5.87 1.08
N GLU A 148 -21.18 6.75 0.14
CA GLU A 148 -22.00 6.35 -1.01
C GLU A 148 -21.33 5.24 -1.84
N VAL A 149 -20.03 5.40 -2.12
CA VAL A 149 -19.24 4.43 -2.88
C VAL A 149 -19.13 3.11 -2.14
N PHE A 150 -18.93 3.14 -0.81
CA PHE A 150 -18.93 1.94 0.02
C PHE A 150 -20.27 1.20 -0.04
N GLU A 151 -21.40 1.90 0.07
CA GLU A 151 -22.73 1.27 -0.04
C GLU A 151 -23.01 0.71 -1.44
N ARG A 152 -22.53 1.39 -2.49
CA ARG A 152 -22.61 0.88 -3.88
C ARG A 152 -21.78 -0.38 -4.09
N ALA A 153 -20.71 -0.56 -3.30
CA ALA A 153 -19.87 -1.75 -3.32
C ALA A 153 -20.46 -2.94 -2.54
N ALA A 154 -21.70 -2.86 -2.04
CA ALA A 154 -22.38 -3.94 -1.31
C ALA A 154 -22.29 -5.34 -1.95
N PRO A 155 -22.36 -5.50 -3.30
CA PRO A 155 -22.17 -6.81 -3.93
C PRO A 155 -20.81 -7.46 -3.67
N TRP A 156 -19.78 -6.67 -3.34
CA TRP A 156 -18.39 -7.12 -3.14
C TRP A 156 -17.91 -7.04 -1.69
N HIS A 157 -18.74 -6.62 -0.73
CA HIS A 157 -18.32 -6.54 0.68
C HIS A 157 -17.77 -7.86 1.23
N SER A 158 -18.24 -9.02 0.76
CA SER A 158 -17.75 -10.31 1.23
C SER A 158 -16.33 -10.68 0.73
N VAL A 159 -15.77 -9.89 -0.19
CA VAL A 159 -14.41 -10.09 -0.73
C VAL A 159 -13.51 -8.89 -0.45
N VAL A 160 -13.98 -7.91 0.33
CA VAL A 160 -13.18 -6.79 0.83
C VAL A 160 -12.66 -7.18 2.21
N ASP A 161 -11.34 -7.29 2.34
CA ASP A 161 -10.68 -7.69 3.59
C ASP A 161 -10.47 -6.50 4.54
N ALA A 162 -10.38 -5.27 4.01
CA ALA A 162 -10.34 -4.04 4.79
C ALA A 162 -10.81 -2.82 3.98
N VAL A 163 -11.13 -1.73 4.68
CA VAL A 163 -11.23 -0.39 4.07
C VAL A 163 -9.99 0.45 4.39
N GLY A 164 -9.59 1.29 3.43
CA GLY A 164 -8.41 2.15 3.51
C GLY A 164 -8.75 3.64 3.49
N LEU A 165 -7.77 4.49 3.80
CA LEU A 165 -7.83 5.94 3.62
C LEU A 165 -6.45 6.44 3.18
N ASP A 166 -6.38 7.11 2.04
CA ASP A 166 -5.14 7.58 1.40
C ASP A 166 -5.40 8.89 0.62
N SER A 167 -4.60 9.17 -0.41
CA SER A 167 -4.51 10.45 -1.11
C SER A 167 -3.90 11.56 -0.24
N ALA A 168 -4.00 12.81 -0.70
CA ALA A 168 -3.32 13.96 -0.12
C ALA A 168 -3.58 14.11 1.39
N GLU A 169 -2.53 13.92 2.21
CA GLU A 169 -2.69 13.91 3.66
C GLU A 169 -2.84 15.31 4.26
N ARG A 170 -2.05 16.28 3.83
CA ARG A 170 -2.04 17.64 4.40
C ARG A 170 -3.42 18.29 4.27
N ASP A 171 -3.85 18.94 5.34
CA ASP A 171 -5.15 19.63 5.45
C ASP A 171 -6.40 18.74 5.32
N HIS A 172 -6.24 17.41 5.24
CA HIS A 172 -7.33 16.45 5.13
C HIS A 172 -7.34 15.47 6.32
N PRO A 173 -7.76 15.87 7.53
CA PRO A 173 -7.67 15.02 8.72
C PRO A 173 -8.51 13.72 8.63
N PRO A 174 -8.04 12.60 9.22
CA PRO A 174 -8.71 11.30 9.08
C PRO A 174 -10.14 11.26 9.60
N GLY A 175 -10.45 11.93 10.72
CA GLY A 175 -11.73 11.78 11.43
C GLY A 175 -12.95 12.28 10.66
N ARG A 176 -12.74 13.01 9.55
CA ARG A 176 -13.80 13.32 8.56
C ARG A 176 -14.47 12.06 7.99
N PHE A 177 -13.76 10.94 7.97
CA PHE A 177 -14.19 9.66 7.39
C PHE A 177 -14.71 8.66 8.43
N ALA A 178 -14.92 9.08 9.69
CA ALA A 178 -15.37 8.20 10.77
C ALA A 178 -16.68 7.47 10.44
N GLU A 179 -17.58 8.08 9.68
CA GLU A 179 -18.87 7.47 9.30
C GLU A 179 -18.70 6.25 8.40
N VAL A 180 -17.91 6.33 7.33
CA VAL A 180 -17.68 5.19 6.42
C VAL A 180 -16.88 4.08 7.11
N PHE A 181 -15.92 4.42 7.97
CA PHE A 181 -15.18 3.44 8.78
C PHE A 181 -16.06 2.75 9.82
N ALA A 182 -16.95 3.50 10.49
CA ALA A 182 -17.94 2.92 11.39
C ALA A 182 -18.87 1.98 10.64
N ARG A 183 -19.32 2.38 9.44
CA ARG A 183 -20.17 1.55 8.59
C ARG A 183 -19.50 0.26 8.14
N ALA A 184 -18.24 0.31 7.73
CA ALA A 184 -17.46 -0.90 7.41
C ALA A 184 -17.33 -1.83 8.63
N ARG A 185 -17.06 -1.27 9.81
CA ARG A 185 -16.95 -2.01 11.07
C ARG A 185 -18.25 -2.69 11.49
N GLU A 186 -19.41 -2.09 11.24
CA GLU A 186 -20.72 -2.73 11.46
C GLU A 186 -20.90 -4.03 10.65
N LEU A 187 -20.21 -4.13 9.50
CA LEU A 187 -20.20 -5.30 8.63
C LEU A 187 -19.04 -6.26 8.95
N GLY A 188 -18.22 -5.95 9.96
CA GLY A 188 -17.04 -6.74 10.33
C GLY A 188 -15.83 -6.51 9.43
N ILE A 189 -15.84 -5.49 8.56
CA ILE A 189 -14.70 -5.14 7.72
C ILE A 189 -13.76 -4.21 8.53
N PRO A 190 -12.50 -4.59 8.80
CA PRO A 190 -11.55 -3.76 9.53
C PRO A 190 -11.11 -2.55 8.71
N GLY A 191 -10.56 -1.55 9.41
CA GLY A 191 -10.00 -0.34 8.78
C GLY A 191 -8.48 -0.28 8.90
N VAL A 192 -7.85 0.27 7.86
CA VAL A 192 -6.46 0.76 7.81
C VAL A 192 -6.46 2.20 7.28
N ALA A 193 -5.41 2.99 7.55
CA ALA A 193 -5.37 4.37 7.08
C ALA A 193 -3.95 4.93 7.03
N HIS A 194 -3.66 5.69 5.98
CA HIS A 194 -2.49 6.56 5.89
C HIS A 194 -2.58 7.63 6.98
N ALA A 195 -1.56 7.66 7.84
CA ALA A 195 -1.41 8.72 8.80
C ALA A 195 0.04 8.92 9.20
N GLY A 196 0.46 10.17 9.27
CA GLY A 196 1.81 10.52 9.70
C GLY A 196 2.89 10.21 8.68
N GLU A 197 2.56 10.27 7.40
CA GLU A 197 3.53 10.31 6.30
C GLU A 197 4.00 11.76 6.13
N GLU A 198 3.10 12.63 5.67
CA GLU A 198 3.28 14.08 5.62
C GLU A 198 2.51 14.81 6.73
N GLY A 199 1.46 14.18 7.26
CA GLY A 199 0.60 14.72 8.32
C GLY A 199 1.24 14.67 9.70
N PRO A 200 0.75 15.46 10.66
CA PRO A 200 1.31 15.48 12.01
C PRO A 200 0.99 14.17 12.77
N ALA A 201 1.73 13.88 13.84
CA ALA A 201 1.44 12.78 14.77
C ALA A 201 -0.01 12.78 15.31
N ALA A 202 -0.68 13.94 15.33
CA ALA A 202 -2.09 14.04 15.67
C ALA A 202 -3.01 13.24 14.74
N TYR A 203 -2.68 13.13 13.44
CA TYR A 203 -3.46 12.35 12.48
C TYR A 203 -3.33 10.86 12.74
N ILE A 204 -2.18 10.37 13.21
CA ILE A 204 -2.02 8.98 13.63
C ILE A 204 -2.96 8.67 14.79
N ARG A 205 -3.04 9.58 15.78
CA ARG A 205 -3.98 9.44 16.89
C ARG A 205 -5.42 9.44 16.41
N GLU A 206 -5.77 10.36 15.51
CA GLU A 206 -7.13 10.48 14.97
C GLU A 206 -7.54 9.25 14.15
N ALA A 207 -6.66 8.74 13.29
CA ALA A 207 -6.87 7.48 12.59
C ALA A 207 -7.10 6.33 13.59
N TRP A 208 -6.20 6.18 14.57
CA TRP A 208 -6.31 5.09 15.53
C TRP A 208 -7.54 5.19 16.45
N GLU A 209 -7.91 6.38 16.90
CA GLU A 209 -8.98 6.57 17.90
C GLU A 209 -10.35 6.86 17.27
N ALA A 210 -10.42 7.66 16.21
CA ALA A 210 -11.69 8.06 15.59
C ALA A 210 -12.12 7.10 14.48
N LEU A 211 -11.17 6.58 13.69
CA LEU A 211 -11.48 5.58 12.66
C LEU A 211 -11.40 4.14 13.21
N GLU A 212 -10.80 3.97 14.39
CA GLU A 212 -10.57 2.66 15.03
C GLU A 212 -9.79 1.69 14.12
N VAL A 213 -8.79 2.21 13.39
CA VAL A 213 -7.97 1.37 12.49
C VAL A 213 -7.13 0.37 13.26
N CYS A 214 -6.98 -0.82 12.67
CA CYS A 214 -6.17 -1.90 13.22
C CYS A 214 -4.68 -1.81 12.84
N ARG A 215 -4.35 -0.97 11.85
CA ARG A 215 -3.02 -0.72 11.32
C ARG A 215 -2.92 0.71 10.82
N ILE A 216 -1.74 1.32 10.99
CA ILE A 216 -1.44 2.67 10.49
C ILE A 216 -0.49 2.55 9.32
N ASP A 217 -0.85 3.21 8.22
CA ASP A 217 -0.05 3.25 7.03
C ASP A 217 0.97 4.41 7.08
N HIS A 218 2.25 4.09 6.82
CA HIS A 218 3.45 4.84 7.19
C HIS A 218 3.68 5.01 8.70
N GLY A 219 3.03 5.99 9.34
CA GLY A 219 3.18 6.29 10.76
C GLY A 219 4.53 6.90 11.19
N VAL A 220 5.40 7.27 10.26
CA VAL A 220 6.80 7.67 10.55
C VAL A 220 6.92 8.93 11.40
N ARG A 221 5.96 9.86 11.28
CA ARG A 221 5.92 11.09 12.08
C ARG A 221 5.44 10.88 13.52
N CYS A 222 5.13 9.66 13.95
CA CYS A 222 4.75 9.39 15.35
C CYS A 222 5.83 9.80 16.35
N LEU A 223 7.12 9.79 15.94
CA LEU A 223 8.27 10.15 16.77
C LEU A 223 8.23 11.59 17.30
N GLU A 224 7.41 12.45 16.71
CA GLU A 224 7.19 13.83 17.18
C GLU A 224 6.40 13.89 18.50
N ASP A 225 5.73 12.80 18.89
CA ASP A 225 5.01 12.68 20.15
C ASP A 225 5.42 11.42 20.93
N PRO A 226 6.31 11.55 21.93
CA PRO A 226 6.75 10.43 22.77
C PRO A 226 5.62 9.68 23.48
N LYS A 227 4.50 10.34 23.80
CA LYS A 227 3.35 9.67 24.42
C LYS A 227 2.63 8.78 23.43
N LEU A 228 2.53 9.23 22.17
CA LEU A 228 1.97 8.42 21.11
C LEU A 228 2.85 7.20 20.83
N VAL A 229 4.18 7.38 20.73
CA VAL A 229 5.14 6.28 20.56
C VAL A 229 4.96 5.21 21.64
N ALA A 230 4.91 5.62 22.92
CA ALA A 230 4.72 4.69 24.03
C ALA A 230 3.41 3.88 23.90
N ARG A 231 2.30 4.54 23.52
CA ARG A 231 1.01 3.88 23.33
C ARG A 231 0.99 2.94 22.13
N LEU A 232 1.59 3.33 21.01
CA LEU A 232 1.66 2.47 19.81
C LEU A 232 2.52 1.23 20.07
N SER A 233 3.63 1.39 20.80
CA SER A 233 4.51 0.27 21.18
C SER A 233 3.80 -0.70 22.13
N GLU A 234 3.15 -0.19 23.18
CA GLU A 234 2.39 -1.00 24.14
C GLU A 234 1.24 -1.77 23.45
N ALA A 235 0.50 -1.11 22.57
CA ALA A 235 -0.59 -1.73 21.83
C ALA A 235 -0.12 -2.59 20.65
N ARG A 236 1.18 -2.58 20.32
CA ARG A 236 1.77 -3.28 19.16
C ARG A 236 1.05 -2.97 17.83
N ILE A 237 0.57 -1.73 17.66
CA ILE A 237 -0.11 -1.31 16.42
C ILE A 237 0.89 -1.40 15.25
N PRO A 238 0.59 -2.16 14.18
CA PRO A 238 1.48 -2.26 13.04
C PRO A 238 1.59 -0.93 12.31
N LEU A 239 2.83 -0.54 11.96
CA LEU A 239 3.17 0.61 11.12
C LEU A 239 3.75 0.10 9.81
N THR A 240 3.05 0.32 8.69
CA THR A 240 3.47 -0.16 7.36
C THR A 240 4.41 0.84 6.71
N VAL A 241 5.70 0.78 7.06
CA VAL A 241 6.69 1.77 6.62
C VAL A 241 7.16 1.48 5.19
N CYS A 242 7.29 2.53 4.38
CA CYS A 242 7.64 2.49 2.96
C CYS A 242 8.90 3.32 2.70
N PRO A 243 10.12 2.76 2.91
CA PRO A 243 11.34 3.58 2.96
C PRO A 243 11.71 4.29 1.66
N LEU A 244 11.60 3.61 0.52
CA LEU A 244 11.89 4.23 -0.78
C LEU A 244 10.83 5.28 -1.16
N SER A 245 9.56 5.03 -0.82
CA SER A 245 8.48 6.03 -0.95
C SER A 245 8.82 7.30 -0.18
N ASN A 246 9.14 7.19 1.12
CA ASN A 246 9.45 8.34 1.96
C ASN A 246 10.67 9.15 1.47
N VAL A 247 11.67 8.50 0.87
CA VAL A 247 12.80 9.19 0.22
C VAL A 247 12.38 9.85 -1.10
N LYS A 248 11.60 9.15 -1.93
CA LYS A 248 11.18 9.65 -3.24
C LYS A 248 10.28 10.88 -3.10
N LEU A 249 9.39 10.88 -2.11
CA LEU A 249 8.43 11.95 -1.81
C LEU A 249 8.98 13.04 -0.87
N LYS A 250 10.29 13.01 -0.54
CA LYS A 250 10.96 14.01 0.30
C LYS A 250 10.41 14.13 1.73
N VAL A 251 9.74 13.08 2.21
CA VAL A 251 9.40 12.92 3.65
C VAL A 251 10.69 12.77 4.45
N THR A 252 11.71 12.14 3.86
CA THR A 252 13.09 12.11 4.35
C THR A 252 14.04 12.35 3.17
N ASP A 253 15.12 13.11 3.38
CA ASP A 253 16.06 13.45 2.30
C ASP A 253 16.84 12.23 1.79
N THR A 254 17.32 11.38 2.68
CA THR A 254 18.10 10.18 2.34
C THR A 254 17.68 8.98 3.17
N LEU A 255 17.90 7.77 2.65
CA LEU A 255 17.60 6.57 3.40
C LEU A 255 18.41 6.47 4.70
N ALA A 256 19.64 6.99 4.72
CA ALA A 256 20.49 7.00 5.92
C ALA A 256 19.90 7.85 7.08
N GLU A 257 19.05 8.82 6.76
CA GLU A 257 18.38 9.71 7.72
C GLU A 257 16.95 9.26 8.04
N HIS A 258 16.50 8.16 7.44
CA HIS A 258 15.13 7.67 7.61
C HIS A 258 14.82 7.38 9.09
N PRO A 259 13.61 7.71 9.59
CA PRO A 259 13.24 7.47 10.99
C PRO A 259 13.08 5.99 11.38
N LEU A 260 13.21 5.06 10.44
CA LEU A 260 12.89 3.65 10.65
C LEU A 260 13.77 2.98 11.73
N PRO A 261 15.09 3.21 11.81
CA PRO A 261 15.90 2.74 12.93
C PRO A 261 15.36 3.23 14.29
N ALA A 262 14.99 4.50 14.40
CA ALA A 262 14.44 5.06 15.64
C ALA A 262 13.06 4.45 15.99
N LEU A 263 12.21 4.17 15.00
CA LEU A 263 10.94 3.46 15.23
C LEU A 263 11.19 2.06 15.81
N ARG A 264 12.18 1.33 15.27
CA ARG A 264 12.56 -0.01 15.75
C ARG A 264 13.16 0.04 17.15
N GLU A 265 14.08 0.96 17.41
CA GLU A 265 14.68 1.17 18.73
C GLU A 265 13.63 1.54 19.80
N ALA A 266 12.57 2.24 19.40
CA ALA A 266 11.43 2.55 20.27
C ALA A 266 10.48 1.35 20.52
N GLY A 267 10.76 0.17 19.96
CA GLY A 267 9.95 -1.03 20.14
C GLY A 267 8.60 -0.98 19.41
N LEU A 268 8.48 -0.20 18.34
CA LEU A 268 7.27 -0.15 17.52
C LEU A 268 7.16 -1.38 16.62
N ASN A 269 5.93 -1.79 16.33
CA ASN A 269 5.63 -2.91 15.45
C ASN A 269 5.72 -2.46 13.97
N VAL A 270 6.94 -2.36 13.43
CA VAL A 270 7.15 -1.90 12.05
C VAL A 270 7.23 -3.05 11.05
N THR A 271 6.75 -2.80 9.84
CA THR A 271 6.94 -3.65 8.65
C THR A 271 7.63 -2.85 7.55
N LEU A 272 8.07 -3.53 6.48
CA LEU A 272 8.66 -2.92 5.28
C LEU A 272 7.78 -3.20 4.08
N ASN A 273 7.40 -2.18 3.32
CA ASN A 273 6.55 -2.29 2.13
C ASN A 273 7.05 -1.40 0.97
N SER A 274 6.51 -1.60 -0.24
CA SER A 274 6.96 -0.86 -1.43
C SER A 274 6.07 0.31 -1.85
N ASP A 275 4.80 0.36 -1.41
CA ASP A 275 3.87 1.46 -1.68
C ASP A 275 3.47 1.55 -3.16
N ASP A 276 4.12 2.42 -3.94
CA ASP A 276 3.95 2.56 -5.40
C ASP A 276 5.24 2.14 -6.15
N PRO A 277 5.51 0.83 -6.29
CA PRO A 277 6.82 0.32 -6.71
C PRO A 277 7.25 0.80 -8.11
N ALA A 278 6.31 1.03 -9.03
CA ALA A 278 6.63 1.52 -10.39
C ALA A 278 7.11 2.98 -10.37
N TYR A 279 6.72 3.75 -9.36
CA TYR A 279 7.03 5.18 -9.23
C TYR A 279 8.24 5.44 -8.34
N PHE A 280 8.45 4.59 -7.32
CA PHE A 280 9.48 4.81 -6.29
C PHE A 280 10.78 4.05 -6.54
N GLY A 281 10.87 3.35 -7.68
CA GLY A 281 12.11 2.79 -8.20
C GLY A 281 12.49 1.45 -7.60
N GLY A 282 11.51 0.67 -7.13
CA GLY A 282 11.78 -0.68 -6.64
C GLY A 282 10.63 -1.33 -5.87
N GLY A 283 10.57 -2.66 -5.97
CA GLY A 283 9.61 -3.50 -5.26
C GLY A 283 10.03 -3.81 -3.81
N MET A 284 9.47 -4.88 -3.27
CA MET A 284 9.74 -5.34 -1.91
C MET A 284 11.21 -5.68 -1.68
N LEU A 285 11.85 -6.37 -2.63
CA LEU A 285 13.25 -6.74 -2.48
C LEU A 285 14.16 -5.51 -2.51
N ASP A 286 13.84 -4.53 -3.35
CA ASP A 286 14.60 -3.30 -3.47
C ASP A 286 14.56 -2.49 -2.17
N ASN A 287 13.40 -2.37 -1.52
CA ASN A 287 13.26 -1.75 -0.20
C ASN A 287 14.09 -2.49 0.88
N TYR A 288 14.08 -3.83 0.88
CA TYR A 288 14.87 -4.64 1.80
C TYR A 288 16.38 -4.45 1.59
N VAL A 289 16.83 -4.46 0.33
CA VAL A 289 18.24 -4.24 -0.04
C VAL A 289 18.68 -2.84 0.37
N ALA A 290 17.87 -1.82 0.07
CA ALA A 290 18.18 -0.44 0.40
C ALA A 290 18.33 -0.26 1.92
N CYS A 291 17.43 -0.82 2.73
CA CYS A 291 17.53 -0.80 4.19
C CYS A 291 18.77 -1.55 4.70
N TYR A 292 19.11 -2.69 4.10
CA TYR A 292 20.28 -3.48 4.47
C TYR A 292 21.57 -2.68 4.25
N GLU A 293 21.68 -2.02 3.10
CA GLU A 293 22.83 -1.19 2.73
C GLU A 293 22.93 0.09 3.57
N ALA A 294 21.80 0.74 3.89
CA ALA A 294 21.78 2.00 4.63
C ALA A 294 22.00 1.82 6.13
N PHE A 295 21.43 0.78 6.75
CA PHE A 295 21.40 0.65 8.22
C PHE A 295 22.34 -0.43 8.77
N GLY A 296 22.93 -1.27 7.92
CA GLY A 296 23.82 -2.34 8.36
C GLY A 296 23.14 -3.40 9.23
N TRP A 297 21.82 -3.55 9.07
CA TRP A 297 21.02 -4.53 9.81
C TRP A 297 21.39 -5.97 9.50
N THR A 298 21.19 -6.82 10.50
CA THR A 298 21.46 -8.25 10.46
C THR A 298 20.31 -9.01 9.80
N ARG A 299 20.51 -10.32 9.56
CA ARG A 299 19.42 -11.19 9.08
C ARG A 299 18.24 -11.25 10.06
N ASP A 300 18.53 -11.26 11.36
CA ASP A 300 17.50 -11.37 12.40
C ASP A 300 16.60 -10.12 12.44
N ASP A 301 17.16 -8.95 12.16
CA ASP A 301 16.41 -7.71 12.03
C ASP A 301 15.32 -7.79 10.95
N PHE A 302 15.65 -8.35 9.79
CA PHE A 302 14.69 -8.54 8.71
C PHE A 302 13.70 -9.66 9.01
N ILE A 303 14.13 -10.74 9.66
CA ILE A 303 13.23 -11.80 10.13
C ILE A 303 12.17 -11.23 11.07
N ASP A 304 12.56 -10.34 11.99
CA ASP A 304 11.62 -9.72 12.93
C ASP A 304 10.60 -8.84 12.22
N MET A 305 11.01 -8.01 11.25
CA MET A 305 10.09 -7.19 10.46
C MET A 305 9.20 -8.05 9.55
N THR A 306 9.72 -9.12 8.96
CA THR A 306 8.91 -10.08 8.19
C THR A 306 7.92 -10.81 9.10
N ARG A 307 8.31 -11.18 10.32
CA ARG A 307 7.41 -11.77 11.32
C ARG A 307 6.28 -10.81 11.70
N ASN A 308 6.60 -9.54 11.96
CA ASN A 308 5.61 -8.50 12.21
C ASN A 308 4.62 -8.39 11.04
N ALA A 309 5.10 -8.40 9.79
CA ALA A 309 4.26 -8.33 8.60
C ALA A 309 3.32 -9.55 8.50
N LEU A 310 3.85 -10.77 8.65
CA LEU A 310 3.02 -11.98 8.64
C LEU A 310 1.98 -11.98 9.78
N GLN A 311 2.33 -11.47 10.96
CA GLN A 311 1.41 -11.37 12.09
C GLN A 311 0.33 -10.30 11.89
N ALA A 312 0.60 -9.24 11.13
CA ALA A 312 -0.35 -8.16 10.87
C ALA A 312 -1.22 -8.39 9.62
N ALA A 313 -0.89 -9.42 8.82
CA ALA A 313 -1.54 -9.65 7.54
C ALA A 313 -2.99 -10.14 7.64
N PHE A 314 -3.84 -9.72 6.71
CA PHE A 314 -5.16 -10.27 6.42
C PHE A 314 -5.01 -11.59 5.65
N MET A 315 -4.83 -12.68 6.39
CA MET A 315 -4.72 -14.02 5.83
C MET A 315 -5.29 -15.07 6.79
N ALA A 316 -5.65 -16.24 6.25
CA ALA A 316 -6.05 -17.39 7.03
C ALA A 316 -4.96 -17.81 8.03
N GLU A 317 -5.38 -18.22 9.23
CA GLU A 317 -4.46 -18.52 10.33
C GLU A 317 -3.51 -19.68 9.99
N GLU A 318 -4.01 -20.72 9.32
CA GLU A 318 -3.20 -21.87 8.91
C GLU A 318 -2.09 -21.46 7.94
N ARG A 319 -2.38 -20.49 7.05
CA ARG A 319 -1.37 -19.93 6.13
C ARG A 319 -0.36 -19.09 6.90
N ARG A 320 -0.81 -18.29 7.86
CA ARG A 320 0.05 -17.47 8.73
C ARG A 320 1.04 -18.33 9.50
N GLU A 321 0.57 -19.37 10.19
CA GLU A 321 1.39 -20.30 10.96
C GLU A 321 2.43 -20.99 10.06
N ALA A 322 2.02 -21.51 8.90
CA ALA A 322 2.93 -22.15 7.95
C ALA A 322 4.03 -21.21 7.42
N LEU A 323 3.72 -19.92 7.23
CA LEU A 323 4.72 -18.92 6.82
C LEU A 323 5.64 -18.52 7.97
N LEU A 324 5.12 -18.41 9.19
CA LEU A 324 5.92 -18.11 10.39
C LEU A 324 6.91 -19.23 10.72
N GLU A 325 6.54 -20.50 10.50
CA GLU A 325 7.45 -21.65 10.66
C GLU A 325 8.64 -21.59 9.69
N ARG A 326 8.47 -21.00 8.49
CA ARG A 326 9.57 -20.81 7.53
C ARG A 326 10.59 -19.74 7.95
N LEU A 327 10.27 -18.92 8.95
CA LEU A 327 11.19 -17.94 9.54
C LEU A 327 12.08 -18.53 10.64
N ALA A 328 11.78 -19.74 11.11
CA ALA A 328 12.51 -20.43 12.17
C ALA A 328 13.84 -21.04 11.69
#